data_AF-A0AAW9KTU2-F1
#
_entry.id   AF-A0AAW9KTU2-F1
#
_cell.length_a   1.000
_cell.length_b   1.000
_cell.length_c   1.000
_cell.angle_alpha   90.00
_cell.angle_beta   90.00
_cell.angle_gamma   90.00
#
_symmetry.space_group_name_H-M   'P 1'
#
loop_
_entity.id
_entity.type
_entity.pdbx_description
1 polymer ?
#
loop_
_entity_poly.entity_id
_entity_poly.type
_entity_poly.pdbx_seq_one_letter_code
_entity_poly.pdbx_strand_id
1 'polypeptide(L)'
;MKLENRERKGASIFRPKTLESFPQQLRVFNGLVGYLRRRGGRLFYYADEKPVGTPKQTRLDPAVRESQAMPETLNRLARYADGSDEHLLVMIDQINEKTRIERLSSMYGHIFSRAADHPEMRRIVEPPMHIDSKLSANIQFADWIAACVTRAIDYQLVRTSRHQWVTDSRLFSNLGGAFTFESKLHLHNRSLNDIHHSRLFDRSRPLHPQPDGQLLGNSIDPDIARKMRGIAESRQRRSSDR
;
A
#
# COMPACT_ATOMS: atom_id res chain seq x y z
N MET A 1 -34.87 -0.62 23.75
CA MET A 1 -33.42 -0.27 23.80
C MET A 1 -32.80 -0.77 22.51
N LYS A 2 -32.29 0.14 21.67
CA LYS A 2 -31.99 -0.09 20.25
C LYS A 2 -30.83 -1.10 20.08
N LEU A 3 -31.11 -2.17 19.33
CA LEU A 3 -30.11 -3.05 18.74
C LEU A 3 -29.41 -2.29 17.61
N GLU A 4 -28.23 -1.75 17.88
CA GLU A 4 -27.34 -1.24 16.84
C GLU A 4 -26.67 -2.41 16.12
N ASN A 5 -27.25 -2.81 14.98
CA ASN A 5 -26.59 -3.62 13.97
C ASN A 5 -25.32 -2.90 13.47
N ARG A 6 -24.17 -3.20 14.07
CA ARG A 6 -22.86 -2.90 13.46
C ARG A 6 -22.51 -4.02 12.49
N GLU A 7 -22.83 -3.82 11.21
CA GLU A 7 -22.14 -4.46 10.09
C GLU A 7 -20.63 -4.39 10.35
N ARG A 8 -19.96 -5.54 10.48
CA ARG A 8 -18.50 -5.59 10.58
C ARG A 8 -17.92 -5.15 9.24
N LYS A 9 -17.62 -3.86 9.09
CA LYS A 9 -16.93 -3.28 7.91
C LYS A 9 -15.83 -4.22 7.40
N GLY A 10 -15.76 -4.47 6.09
CA GLY A 10 -14.87 -5.45 5.45
C GLY A 10 -13.39 -5.35 5.85
N ALA A 11 -12.91 -4.17 6.22
CA ALA A 11 -11.56 -3.95 6.77
C ALA A 11 -11.30 -4.59 8.15
N SER A 12 -12.32 -5.13 8.82
CA SER A 12 -12.19 -5.71 10.17
C SER A 12 -11.39 -7.01 10.21
N ILE A 13 -11.13 -7.64 9.05
CA ILE A 13 -10.32 -8.85 8.95
C ILE A 13 -8.85 -8.58 9.25
N PHE A 14 -8.29 -7.42 8.89
CA PHE A 14 -6.85 -7.17 9.03
C PHE A 14 -6.53 -6.25 10.23
N ARG A 15 -6.71 -6.74 11.46
CA ARG A 15 -6.29 -6.07 12.71
C ARG A 15 -4.94 -6.63 13.19
N PRO A 16 -4.18 -5.88 14.02
CA PRO A 16 -2.91 -6.37 14.56
C PRO A 16 -3.03 -7.74 15.28
N LYS A 17 -4.14 -7.96 16.00
CA LYS A 17 -4.42 -9.23 16.70
C LYS A 17 -5.15 -10.28 15.84
N THR A 18 -5.42 -10.01 14.56
CA THR A 18 -6.14 -10.98 13.71
C THR A 18 -5.40 -12.29 13.62
N LEU A 19 -4.07 -12.27 13.50
CA LEU A 19 -3.30 -13.51 13.41
C LEU A 19 -3.57 -14.42 14.62
N GLU A 20 -3.63 -13.83 15.82
CA GLU A 20 -3.86 -14.55 17.08
C GLU A 20 -5.33 -14.94 17.25
N SER A 21 -6.26 -14.07 16.85
CA SER A 21 -7.69 -14.22 17.17
C SER A 21 -8.51 -14.90 16.08
N PHE A 22 -8.12 -14.76 14.80
CA PHE A 22 -8.91 -15.19 13.64
C PHE A 22 -8.06 -15.68 12.44
N PRO A 23 -7.15 -16.66 12.61
CA PRO A 23 -6.27 -17.16 11.54
C PRO A 23 -7.05 -17.79 10.36
N GLN A 24 -8.24 -18.34 10.63
CA GLN A 24 -9.12 -18.90 9.60
C GLN A 24 -9.53 -17.86 8.54
N GLN A 25 -9.75 -16.60 8.93
CA GLN A 25 -10.13 -15.54 8.00
C GLN A 25 -9.01 -15.22 7.01
N LEU A 26 -7.75 -15.25 7.48
CA LEU A 26 -6.57 -15.07 6.63
C LEU A 26 -6.40 -16.21 5.63
N ARG A 27 -6.73 -17.45 6.04
CA ARG A 27 -6.72 -18.62 5.14
C ARG A 27 -7.79 -18.50 4.04
N VAL A 28 -9.00 -18.07 4.38
CA VAL A 28 -10.07 -17.83 3.39
C VAL A 28 -9.64 -16.75 2.41
N PHE A 29 -9.12 -15.63 2.91
CA PHE A 29 -8.57 -14.57 2.07
C PHE A 29 -7.48 -15.09 1.11
N ASN A 30 -6.48 -15.81 1.61
CA ASN A 30 -5.42 -16.37 0.77
C ASN A 30 -5.98 -17.39 -0.25
N GLY A 31 -7.01 -18.15 0.13
CA GLY A 31 -7.74 -19.05 -0.76
C GLY A 31 -8.46 -18.32 -1.90
N LEU A 32 -9.10 -17.18 -1.61
CA LEU A 32 -9.75 -16.33 -2.62
C LEU A 32 -8.73 -15.74 -3.59
N VAL A 33 -7.58 -15.29 -3.12
CA VAL A 33 -6.47 -14.84 -3.99
C VAL A 33 -6.04 -15.98 -4.92
N GLY A 34 -5.86 -17.20 -4.38
CA GLY A 34 -5.51 -18.37 -5.20
C GLY A 34 -6.58 -18.69 -6.24
N TYR A 35 -7.86 -18.58 -5.88
CA TYR A 35 -8.98 -18.80 -6.78
C TYR A 35 -9.05 -17.75 -7.91
N LEU A 36 -8.86 -16.47 -7.58
CA LEU A 36 -8.76 -15.39 -8.57
C LEU A 36 -7.64 -15.69 -9.58
N ARG A 37 -6.44 -16.03 -9.09
CA ARG A 37 -5.28 -16.32 -9.94
C ARG A 37 -5.49 -17.51 -10.86
N ARG A 38 -6.14 -18.58 -10.39
CA ARG A 38 -6.46 -19.75 -11.22
C ARG A 38 -7.40 -19.42 -12.39
N ARG A 39 -8.11 -18.29 -12.32
CA ARG A 39 -8.97 -17.78 -13.40
C ARG A 39 -8.31 -16.70 -14.24
N GLY A 40 -7.00 -16.51 -14.12
CA GLY A 40 -6.25 -15.47 -14.82
C GLY A 40 -6.37 -14.08 -14.20
N GLY A 41 -7.14 -13.91 -13.12
CA GLY A 41 -7.29 -12.62 -12.47
C GLY A 41 -6.01 -12.13 -11.78
N ARG A 42 -5.83 -10.80 -11.78
CA ARG A 42 -4.71 -10.11 -11.13
C ARG A 42 -5.22 -9.13 -10.08
N LEU A 43 -4.35 -8.88 -9.09
CA LEU A 43 -4.55 -7.83 -8.10
C LEU A 43 -3.85 -6.54 -8.54
N PHE A 44 -4.36 -5.40 -8.11
CA PHE A 44 -3.76 -4.10 -8.39
C PHE A 44 -3.82 -3.22 -7.12
N TYR A 45 -2.77 -2.41 -6.92
CA TYR A 45 -2.83 -1.30 -5.96
C TYR A 45 -2.02 -0.10 -6.45
N TYR A 46 -2.49 1.09 -6.08
CA TYR A 46 -1.71 2.32 -6.17
C TYR A 46 -1.77 3.06 -4.83
N ALA A 47 -0.62 3.51 -4.36
CA ALA A 47 -0.54 4.28 -3.12
C ALA A 47 0.57 5.33 -3.20
N ASP A 48 0.29 6.51 -2.64
CA ASP A 48 1.27 7.58 -2.45
C ASP A 48 1.65 7.69 -0.98
N GLU A 49 2.95 7.70 -0.70
CA GLU A 49 3.44 8.01 0.63
C GLU A 49 3.07 9.45 1.01
N LYS A 50 2.50 9.61 2.21
CA LYS A 50 2.27 10.94 2.78
C LYS A 50 3.61 11.55 3.22
N PRO A 51 3.92 12.80 2.82
CA PRO A 51 5.06 13.53 3.34
C PRO A 51 4.93 13.66 4.86
N VAL A 52 6.05 13.50 5.54
CA VAL A 52 6.13 13.63 6.99
C VAL A 52 6.15 15.12 7.34
N GLY A 53 5.11 15.59 8.03
CA GLY A 53 5.01 16.98 8.49
C GLY A 53 3.56 17.45 8.67
N THR A 54 3.37 18.60 9.31
CA THR A 54 2.05 19.25 9.40
C THR A 54 1.62 19.82 8.04
N PRO A 55 0.32 19.98 7.76
CA PRO A 55 -0.16 20.57 6.50
C PRO A 55 0.46 21.94 6.17
N LYS A 56 0.75 22.74 7.20
CA LYS A 56 1.46 24.03 7.07
C LYS A 56 2.91 23.87 6.59
N GLN A 57 3.57 22.77 6.94
CA GLN A 57 4.94 22.46 6.54
C GLN A 57 5.00 21.78 5.16
N THR A 58 4.00 20.97 4.83
CA THR A 58 3.99 20.22 3.55
C THR A 58 3.37 21.02 2.40
N ARG A 59 2.59 22.07 2.69
CA ARG A 59 1.87 22.92 1.71
C ARG A 59 1.02 22.14 0.69
N LEU A 60 0.68 20.90 1.01
CA LEU A 60 -0.01 19.98 0.11
C LEU A 60 -1.46 19.85 0.55
N ASP A 61 -2.38 20.17 -0.38
CA ASP A 61 -3.81 20.01 -0.18
C ASP A 61 -4.19 18.51 -0.27
N PRO A 62 -4.73 17.91 0.80
CA PRO A 62 -5.21 16.53 0.78
C PRO A 62 -6.23 16.25 -0.33
N ALA A 63 -7.08 17.22 -0.69
CA ALA A 63 -8.10 17.07 -1.71
C ALA A 63 -7.50 16.94 -3.11
N VAL A 64 -6.43 17.69 -3.40
CA VAL A 64 -5.69 17.61 -4.67
C VAL A 64 -4.96 16.27 -4.80
N ARG A 65 -4.52 15.66 -3.70
CA ARG A 65 -3.91 14.34 -3.74
C ARG A 65 -4.91 13.22 -3.98
N GLU A 66 -6.03 13.28 -3.28
CA GLU A 66 -7.10 12.29 -3.49
C GLU A 66 -7.61 12.36 -4.93
N SER A 67 -7.69 13.56 -5.51
CA SER A 67 -8.06 13.75 -6.91
C SER A 67 -7.01 13.27 -7.90
N GLN A 68 -5.74 13.12 -7.52
CA GLN A 68 -4.66 12.58 -8.38
C GLN A 68 -4.53 11.05 -8.34
N ALA A 69 -4.89 10.42 -7.21
CA ALA A 69 -4.74 8.97 -7.04
C ALA A 69 -5.63 8.15 -7.99
N MET A 70 -6.84 8.65 -8.29
CA MET A 70 -7.78 7.99 -9.19
C MET A 70 -7.31 8.06 -10.67
N PRO A 71 -6.96 9.24 -11.22
CA PRO A 71 -6.27 9.35 -12.51
C PRO A 71 -5.10 8.40 -12.68
N GLU A 72 -4.22 8.32 -11.68
CA GLU A 72 -3.03 7.48 -11.76
C GLU A 72 -3.37 5.98 -11.69
N THR A 73 -4.42 5.61 -10.94
CA THR A 73 -5.00 4.27 -10.97
C THR A 73 -5.50 3.91 -12.37
N LEU A 74 -6.24 4.81 -13.03
CA LEU A 74 -6.75 4.57 -14.38
C LEU A 74 -5.63 4.44 -15.41
N ASN A 75 -4.61 5.31 -15.36
CA ASN A 75 -3.45 5.26 -16.25
C ASN A 75 -2.74 3.90 -16.19
N ARG A 76 -2.56 3.39 -14.97
CA ARG A 76 -1.87 2.13 -14.69
C ARG A 76 -2.69 0.93 -15.16
N LEU A 77 -3.98 0.92 -14.89
CA LEU A 77 -4.87 -0.12 -15.37
C LEU A 77 -4.91 -0.12 -16.91
N ALA A 78 -5.05 1.04 -17.54
CA ALA A 78 -5.02 1.19 -19.00
C ALA A 78 -3.74 0.63 -19.61
N ARG A 79 -2.57 0.95 -19.04
CA ARG A 79 -1.27 0.39 -19.50
C ARG A 79 -1.20 -1.12 -19.35
N TYR A 80 -1.69 -1.67 -18.23
CA TYR A 80 -1.73 -3.12 -18.03
C TYR A 80 -2.59 -3.81 -19.10
N ALA A 81 -3.78 -3.26 -19.37
CA ALA A 81 -4.71 -3.79 -20.35
C ALA A 81 -4.17 -3.69 -21.77
N ASP A 82 -3.54 -2.56 -22.12
CA ASP A 82 -2.93 -2.38 -23.44
C ASP A 82 -1.81 -3.39 -23.70
N GLY A 83 -0.94 -3.61 -22.71
CA GLY A 83 0.11 -4.64 -22.80
C GLY A 83 -0.41 -6.08 -22.85
N SER A 84 -1.68 -6.30 -22.49
CA SER A 84 -2.35 -7.61 -22.56
C SER A 84 -3.34 -7.71 -23.73
N ASP A 85 -3.46 -6.65 -24.55
CA ASP A 85 -4.48 -6.50 -25.59
C ASP A 85 -5.92 -6.71 -25.09
N GLU A 86 -6.20 -6.25 -23.87
CA GLU A 86 -7.49 -6.39 -23.20
C GLU A 86 -8.24 -5.04 -23.12
N HIS A 87 -9.55 -5.11 -22.98
CA HIS A 87 -10.42 -3.98 -22.69
C HIS A 87 -10.85 -3.99 -21.23
N LEU A 88 -10.97 -2.80 -20.63
CA LEU A 88 -11.32 -2.64 -19.24
C LEU A 88 -12.72 -2.08 -19.06
N LEU A 89 -13.44 -2.75 -18.17
CA LEU A 89 -14.62 -2.22 -17.51
C LEU A 89 -14.28 -2.01 -16.04
N VAL A 90 -14.40 -0.78 -15.56
CA VAL A 90 -14.05 -0.44 -14.18
C VAL A 90 -15.34 -0.35 -13.36
N MET A 91 -15.32 -0.96 -12.19
CA MET A 91 -16.42 -0.91 -11.23
C MET A 91 -15.89 -0.34 -9.92
N ILE A 92 -16.62 0.60 -9.33
CA ILE A 92 -16.28 1.25 -8.05
C ILE A 92 -17.44 1.11 -7.06
N ASP A 93 -17.10 1.07 -5.78
CA ASP A 93 -18.11 1.07 -4.71
C ASP A 93 -18.90 2.39 -4.72
N GLN A 94 -20.15 2.33 -4.29
CA GLN A 94 -21.03 3.47 -4.22
C GLN A 94 -20.47 4.54 -3.29
N ILE A 95 -20.23 5.71 -3.85
CA ILE A 95 -19.87 6.93 -3.14
C ILE A 95 -21.16 7.75 -2.97
N ASN A 96 -21.24 8.60 -1.94
CA ASN A 96 -22.35 9.53 -1.71
C ASN A 96 -22.77 10.24 -3.03
N GLU A 97 -24.06 10.38 -3.27
CA GLU A 97 -24.64 10.79 -4.56
C GLU A 97 -24.13 12.15 -5.05
N LYS A 98 -23.87 13.09 -4.14
CA LYS A 98 -23.28 14.40 -4.46
C LYS A 98 -21.84 14.28 -5.00
N THR A 99 -21.04 13.41 -4.41
CA THR A 99 -19.65 13.14 -4.84
C THR A 99 -19.57 12.23 -6.06
N ARG A 100 -20.65 11.51 -6.39
CA ARG A 100 -20.72 10.60 -7.53
C ARG A 100 -20.57 11.33 -8.86
N ILE A 101 -21.34 12.41 -9.04
CA ILE A 101 -21.36 13.18 -10.30
C ILE A 101 -20.00 13.83 -10.54
N GLU A 102 -19.47 14.53 -9.54
CA GLU A 102 -18.17 15.22 -9.63
C GLU A 102 -17.03 14.24 -9.97
N ARG A 103 -16.98 13.08 -9.31
CA ARG A 103 -15.97 12.06 -9.59
C ARG A 103 -16.14 11.44 -10.96
N LEU A 104 -17.36 11.09 -11.37
CA LEU A 104 -17.62 10.53 -12.69
C LEU A 104 -17.20 11.51 -13.80
N SER A 105 -17.58 12.79 -13.69
CA SER A 105 -17.19 13.84 -14.63
C SER A 105 -15.68 14.05 -14.66
N SER A 106 -15.02 14.05 -13.50
CA SER A 106 -13.55 14.17 -13.41
C SER A 106 -12.84 12.99 -14.08
N MET A 107 -13.33 11.77 -13.88
CA MET A 107 -12.76 10.56 -14.47
C MET A 107 -12.95 10.51 -15.98
N TYR A 108 -14.14 10.89 -16.46
CA TYR A 108 -14.39 11.06 -17.89
C TYR A 108 -13.46 12.10 -18.52
N GLY A 109 -13.37 13.27 -17.90
CA GLY A 109 -12.48 14.34 -18.37
C GLY A 109 -11.03 13.86 -18.45
N HIS A 110 -10.56 13.12 -17.44
CA HIS A 110 -9.21 12.54 -17.43
C HIS A 110 -9.00 11.51 -18.55
N ILE A 111 -9.92 10.54 -18.71
CA ILE A 111 -9.78 9.49 -19.74
C ILE A 111 -9.75 10.10 -21.13
N PHE A 112 -10.71 10.98 -21.45
CA PHE A 112 -10.81 11.59 -22.77
C PHE A 112 -9.66 12.54 -23.09
N SER A 113 -9.31 13.43 -22.15
CA SER A 113 -8.19 14.36 -22.37
C SER A 113 -6.88 13.62 -22.57
N ARG A 114 -6.62 12.58 -21.77
CA ARG A 114 -5.38 11.81 -21.85
C ARG A 114 -5.33 10.88 -23.07
N ALA A 115 -6.46 10.36 -23.55
CA ALA A 115 -6.52 9.48 -24.72
C ALA A 115 -6.08 10.13 -26.05
N ALA A 116 -5.93 11.46 -26.08
CA ALA A 116 -5.35 12.18 -27.21
C ALA A 116 -3.86 11.85 -27.38
N ASP A 117 -3.10 11.88 -26.28
CA ASP A 117 -1.65 11.67 -26.28
C ASP A 117 -1.23 10.25 -25.84
N HIS A 118 -2.15 9.51 -25.19
CA HIS A 118 -1.90 8.19 -24.61
C HIS A 118 -2.90 7.15 -25.16
N PRO A 119 -2.55 6.40 -26.22
CA PRO A 119 -3.44 5.43 -26.86
C PRO A 119 -3.95 4.34 -25.91
N GLU A 120 -3.17 3.96 -24.90
CA GLU A 120 -3.54 2.95 -23.91
C GLU A 120 -4.84 3.30 -23.18
N MET A 121 -5.17 4.58 -23.05
CA MET A 121 -6.40 5.04 -22.39
C MET A 121 -7.67 4.60 -23.13
N ARG A 122 -7.58 4.30 -24.44
CA ARG A 122 -8.69 3.78 -25.25
C ARG A 122 -9.10 2.35 -24.88
N ARG A 123 -8.29 1.66 -24.06
CA ARG A 123 -8.65 0.34 -23.52
C ARG A 123 -9.77 0.43 -22.49
N ILE A 124 -10.00 1.59 -21.87
CA ILE A 124 -11.12 1.82 -20.96
C ILE A 124 -12.36 2.12 -21.80
N VAL A 125 -13.27 1.15 -21.90
CA VAL A 125 -14.39 1.18 -22.86
C VAL A 125 -15.54 2.06 -22.36
N GLU A 126 -15.77 2.05 -21.05
CA GLU A 126 -16.86 2.77 -20.39
C GLU A 126 -16.33 3.43 -19.11
N PRO A 127 -16.96 4.53 -18.65
CA PRO A 127 -16.57 5.12 -17.38
C PRO A 127 -16.86 4.15 -16.23
N PRO A 128 -16.30 4.42 -15.05
CA PRO A 128 -16.47 3.47 -13.96
C PRO A 128 -17.91 3.40 -13.46
N MET A 129 -18.46 2.18 -13.46
CA MET A 129 -19.80 1.90 -12.98
C MET A 129 -19.81 1.81 -11.47
N HIS A 130 -20.84 2.38 -10.84
CA HIS A 130 -21.00 2.33 -9.39
C HIS A 130 -21.85 1.12 -9.00
N ILE A 131 -21.40 0.34 -8.03
CA ILE A 131 -22.10 -0.84 -7.51
C ILE A 131 -22.23 -0.70 -5.99
N ASP A 132 -23.40 -1.07 -5.44
CA ASP A 132 -23.62 -1.11 -3.99
C ASP A 132 -22.84 -2.28 -3.36
N SER A 133 -21.83 -1.98 -2.53
CA SER A 133 -21.04 -2.96 -1.79
C SER A 133 -21.83 -3.83 -0.82
N LYS A 134 -23.00 -3.39 -0.35
CA LYS A 134 -23.86 -4.22 0.53
C LYS A 134 -24.38 -5.47 -0.19
N LEU A 135 -24.47 -5.40 -1.52
CA LEU A 135 -25.02 -6.47 -2.35
C LEU A 135 -23.95 -7.17 -3.21
N SER A 136 -22.70 -6.69 -3.22
CA SER A 136 -21.62 -7.23 -4.07
C SER A 136 -20.45 -7.81 -3.27
N ALA A 137 -20.37 -9.14 -3.23
CA ALA A 137 -19.26 -9.86 -2.60
C ALA A 137 -17.88 -9.53 -3.20
N ASN A 138 -17.83 -9.13 -4.49
CA ASN A 138 -16.59 -8.75 -5.16
C ASN A 138 -15.99 -7.46 -4.58
N ILE A 139 -16.84 -6.49 -4.20
CA ILE A 139 -16.38 -5.24 -3.60
C ILE A 139 -15.82 -5.49 -2.20
N GLN A 140 -16.42 -6.42 -1.44
CA GLN A 140 -15.90 -6.82 -0.13
C GLN A 140 -14.51 -7.48 -0.23
N PHE A 141 -14.27 -8.26 -1.30
CA PHE A 141 -12.94 -8.82 -1.53
C PHE A 141 -11.92 -7.72 -1.87
N ALA A 142 -12.30 -6.72 -2.67
CA ALA A 142 -11.44 -5.57 -2.94
C ALA A 142 -11.08 -4.80 -1.65
N ASP A 143 -12.02 -4.63 -0.72
CA ASP A 143 -11.75 -4.06 0.61
C ASP A 143 -10.73 -4.88 1.41
N TRP A 144 -10.79 -6.22 1.33
CA TRP A 144 -9.82 -7.09 1.99
C TRP A 144 -8.42 -6.92 1.40
N ILE A 145 -8.33 -6.79 0.07
CA ILE A 145 -7.06 -6.49 -0.61
C ILE A 145 -6.53 -5.14 -0.18
N ALA A 146 -7.36 -4.09 -0.19
CA ALA A 146 -6.97 -2.75 0.25
C ALA A 146 -6.48 -2.74 1.71
N ALA A 147 -7.18 -3.46 2.60
CA ALA A 147 -6.77 -3.61 3.99
C ALA A 147 -5.42 -4.33 4.11
N CYS A 148 -5.23 -5.45 3.39
CA CYS A 148 -3.98 -6.21 3.35
C CYS A 148 -2.80 -5.36 2.85
N VAL A 149 -2.98 -4.67 1.72
CA VAL A 149 -2.00 -3.73 1.15
C VAL A 149 -1.67 -2.63 2.14
N THR A 150 -2.66 -2.04 2.82
CA THR A 150 -2.42 -1.00 3.84
C THR A 150 -1.53 -1.51 4.97
N ARG A 151 -1.71 -2.75 5.43
CA ARG A 151 -0.84 -3.35 6.47
C ARG A 151 0.57 -3.60 5.96
N ALA A 152 0.71 -4.00 4.71
CA ALA A 152 2.01 -4.20 4.09
C ALA A 152 2.74 -2.86 3.88
N ILE A 153 2.05 -1.80 3.45
CA ILE A 153 2.59 -0.43 3.42
C ILE A 153 3.05 0.01 4.82
N ASP A 154 2.21 -0.18 5.85
CA ASP A 154 2.58 0.14 7.23
C ASP A 154 3.86 -0.61 7.66
N TYR A 155 3.96 -1.90 7.33
CA TYR A 155 5.17 -2.68 7.59
C TYR A 155 6.38 -2.11 6.86
N GLN A 156 6.27 -1.74 5.58
CA GLN A 156 7.42 -1.19 4.84
C GLN A 156 7.86 0.18 5.38
N LEU A 157 6.91 1.08 5.69
CA LEU A 157 7.20 2.48 5.99
C LEU A 157 7.47 2.75 7.49
N VAL A 158 6.75 2.07 8.41
CA VAL A 158 6.74 2.41 9.84
C VAL A 158 7.69 1.52 10.64
N ARG A 159 8.78 2.08 11.18
CA ARG A 159 9.83 1.33 11.90
C ARG A 159 9.26 0.37 12.95
N THR A 160 8.31 0.82 13.76
CA THR A 160 7.66 0.10 14.86
C THR A 160 6.39 -0.65 14.45
N SER A 161 6.22 -0.95 13.15
CA SER A 161 5.04 -1.65 12.65
C SER A 161 4.85 -2.99 13.36
N ARG A 162 3.59 -3.28 13.72
CA ARG A 162 3.17 -4.58 14.29
C ARG A 162 2.67 -5.54 13.22
N HIS A 163 2.76 -5.16 11.95
CA HIS A 163 2.17 -5.89 10.83
C HIS A 163 3.17 -6.78 10.10
N GLN A 164 4.29 -7.17 10.73
CA GLN A 164 5.29 -8.07 10.12
C GLN A 164 4.69 -9.38 9.60
N TRP A 165 3.63 -9.88 10.24
CA TRP A 165 2.94 -11.11 9.84
C TRP A 165 2.41 -11.10 8.41
N VAL A 166 2.21 -9.93 7.77
CA VAL A 166 1.80 -9.85 6.35
C VAL A 166 2.84 -10.43 5.38
N THR A 167 4.09 -10.55 5.84
CA THR A 167 5.22 -11.13 5.08
C THR A 167 5.39 -12.64 5.31
N ASP A 168 4.47 -13.27 6.04
CA ASP A 168 4.51 -14.71 6.25
C ASP A 168 4.03 -15.45 4.99
N SER A 169 5.01 -15.95 4.23
CA SER A 169 4.79 -16.79 3.04
C SER A 169 3.91 -18.03 3.29
N ARG A 170 3.85 -18.55 4.53
CA ARG A 170 2.98 -19.70 4.86
C ARG A 170 1.51 -19.28 4.95
N LEU A 171 1.24 -18.07 5.43
CA LEU A 171 -0.10 -17.53 5.53
C LEU A 171 -0.59 -16.97 4.19
N PHE A 172 0.30 -16.35 3.42
CA PHE A 172 -0.02 -15.62 2.19
C PHE A 172 0.67 -16.19 0.94
N SER A 173 0.73 -17.52 0.84
CA SER A 173 1.38 -18.23 -0.26
C SER A 173 0.88 -17.81 -1.65
N ASN A 174 -0.37 -17.36 -1.79
CA ASN A 174 -0.94 -16.96 -3.07
C ASN A 174 -0.71 -15.48 -3.42
N LEU A 175 -0.21 -14.63 -2.52
CA LEU A 175 0.04 -13.19 -2.80
C LEU A 175 1.28 -12.96 -3.67
N GLY A 176 2.27 -13.85 -3.61
CA GLY A 176 3.46 -13.77 -4.45
C GLY A 176 3.11 -13.92 -5.93
N GLY A 177 3.36 -12.88 -6.74
CA GLY A 177 3.01 -12.87 -8.17
C GLY A 177 1.53 -12.60 -8.47
N ALA A 178 0.74 -12.23 -7.46
CA ALA A 178 -0.68 -11.95 -7.64
C ALA A 178 -0.94 -10.57 -8.22
N PHE A 179 -0.06 -9.60 -7.93
CA PHE A 179 -0.23 -8.21 -8.32
C PHE A 179 0.26 -7.97 -9.74
N THR A 180 -0.27 -6.95 -10.42
CA THR A 180 0.29 -6.49 -11.70
C THR A 180 1.60 -5.72 -11.48
N PHE A 181 2.45 -5.64 -12.51
CA PHE A 181 3.66 -4.78 -12.46
C PHE A 181 3.34 -3.29 -12.38
N GLU A 182 2.13 -2.91 -12.81
CA GLU A 182 1.62 -1.54 -12.68
C GLU A 182 1.28 -1.17 -11.23
N SER A 183 1.21 -2.15 -10.32
CA SER A 183 1.00 -1.89 -8.90
C SER A 183 2.21 -1.18 -8.30
N LYS A 184 1.98 -0.07 -7.59
CA LYS A 184 3.06 0.81 -7.09
C LYS A 184 2.71 1.50 -5.77
N LEU A 185 3.67 1.51 -4.87
CA LEU A 185 3.78 2.45 -3.74
C LEU A 185 4.84 3.48 -4.10
N HIS A 186 4.42 4.73 -4.30
CA HIS A 186 5.32 5.84 -4.55
C HIS A 186 5.91 6.37 -3.23
N LEU A 187 7.24 6.49 -3.17
CA LEU A 187 7.95 7.01 -2.01
C LEU A 187 8.24 8.51 -2.20
N HIS A 188 7.77 9.34 -1.27
CA HIS A 188 7.82 10.79 -1.42
C HIS A 188 9.13 11.37 -0.90
N ASN A 189 9.91 12.01 -1.78
CA ASN A 189 11.21 12.64 -1.45
C ASN A 189 12.18 11.69 -0.74
N ARG A 190 12.21 10.43 -1.19
CA ARG A 190 13.17 9.43 -0.71
C ARG A 190 14.20 9.14 -1.80
N SER A 191 15.43 8.84 -1.41
CA SER A 191 16.48 8.39 -2.33
C SER A 191 16.33 6.92 -2.78
N LEU A 192 15.25 6.27 -2.34
CA LEU A 192 14.93 4.89 -2.69
C LEU A 192 13.92 4.84 -3.83
N ASN A 193 14.05 3.80 -4.65
CA ASN A 193 13.08 3.49 -5.69
C ASN A 193 11.72 3.12 -5.09
N ASP A 194 10.66 3.41 -5.84
CA ASP A 194 9.30 3.00 -5.52
C ASP A 194 9.17 1.48 -5.36
N ILE A 195 8.18 1.05 -4.57
CA ILE A 195 7.92 -0.38 -4.34
C ILE A 195 6.83 -0.84 -5.30
N HIS A 196 7.16 -1.81 -6.15
CA HIS A 196 6.27 -2.33 -7.18
C HIS A 196 5.79 -3.76 -6.89
N HIS A 197 4.65 -4.13 -7.47
CA HIS A 197 4.17 -5.52 -7.52
C HIS A 197 4.05 -6.12 -6.10
N SER A 198 4.22 -7.43 -5.93
CA SER A 198 4.22 -8.12 -4.64
C SER A 198 5.41 -7.77 -3.72
N ARG A 199 6.37 -6.91 -4.11
CA ARG A 199 7.53 -6.57 -3.25
C ARG A 199 7.12 -5.88 -1.94
N LEU A 200 5.92 -5.32 -1.91
CA LEU A 200 5.31 -4.78 -0.70
C LEU A 200 5.24 -5.82 0.45
N PHE A 201 5.17 -7.11 0.11
CA PHE A 201 5.08 -8.22 1.04
C PHE A 201 6.44 -8.87 1.37
N ASP A 202 7.55 -8.30 0.89
CA ASP A 202 8.88 -8.79 1.20
C ASP A 202 9.25 -8.52 2.66
N ARG A 203 9.95 -9.47 3.29
CA ARG A 203 10.49 -9.33 4.65
C ARG A 203 11.58 -8.26 4.74
N SER A 204 12.35 -8.09 3.67
CA SER A 204 13.36 -7.04 3.57
C SER A 204 12.66 -5.69 3.46
N ARG A 205 13.00 -4.77 4.35
CA ARG A 205 12.43 -3.42 4.37
C ARG A 205 13.46 -2.44 3.83
N PRO A 206 13.29 -1.87 2.62
CA PRO A 206 14.28 -0.96 2.04
C PRO A 206 14.59 0.24 2.94
N LEU A 207 13.59 0.73 3.69
CA LEU A 207 13.72 1.87 4.61
C LEU A 207 14.25 1.52 5.99
N HIS A 208 14.15 0.25 6.39
CA HIS A 208 14.53 -0.22 7.71
C HIS A 208 15.25 -1.58 7.55
N PRO A 209 16.38 -1.63 6.83
CA PRO A 209 17.09 -2.88 6.60
C PRO A 209 17.44 -3.49 7.96
N GLN A 210 17.09 -4.76 8.15
CA GLN A 210 17.62 -5.48 9.31
C GLN A 210 19.11 -5.69 9.05
N PRO A 211 20.00 -5.25 9.95
CA PRO A 211 21.42 -5.48 9.77
C PRO A 211 21.68 -6.98 9.82
N ASP A 212 22.17 -7.55 8.71
CA ASP A 212 22.74 -8.88 8.70
C ASP A 212 24.12 -8.80 9.40
N GLY A 213 24.12 -9.13 10.69
CA GLY A 213 25.32 -9.15 11.52
C GLY A 213 25.05 -8.75 12.97
N GLN A 214 25.89 -9.24 13.88
CA GLN A 214 25.91 -8.78 15.27
C GLN A 214 26.23 -7.28 15.27
N LEU A 215 25.22 -6.45 15.57
CA LEU A 215 25.44 -5.05 15.89
C LEU A 215 26.42 -5.00 17.07
N LEU A 216 27.65 -4.53 16.84
CA LEU A 216 28.63 -4.25 17.89
C LEU A 216 28.07 -3.31 18.98
N GLY A 217 26.99 -2.57 18.69
CA GLY A 217 26.30 -1.72 19.67
C GLY A 217 25.43 -2.46 20.69
N ASN A 218 25.04 -3.72 20.45
CA ASN A 218 24.25 -4.51 21.40
C ASN A 218 25.10 -5.37 22.34
N SER A 219 26.41 -5.49 22.08
CA SER A 219 27.36 -6.27 22.88
C SER A 219 28.34 -5.43 23.69
N ILE A 220 28.25 -4.10 23.61
CA ILE A 220 29.05 -3.20 24.44
C ILE A 220 28.16 -2.69 25.56
N ASP A 221 28.46 -3.15 26.77
CA ASP A 221 27.91 -2.62 28.02
C ASP A 221 27.91 -1.07 27.97
N PRO A 222 26.79 -0.40 28.27
CA PRO A 222 26.69 1.06 28.23
C PRO A 222 27.79 1.77 29.04
N ASP A 223 28.36 1.14 30.07
CA ASP A 223 29.49 1.68 30.82
C ASP A 223 30.81 1.60 30.05
N ILE A 224 31.02 0.54 29.25
CA ILE A 224 32.19 0.42 28.36
C ILE A 224 32.10 1.46 27.24
N ALA A 225 30.92 1.68 26.67
CA ALA A 225 30.70 2.70 25.64
C ALA A 225 30.95 4.12 26.17
N ARG A 226 30.52 4.41 27.41
CA ARG A 226 30.79 5.69 28.09
C ARG A 226 32.28 5.88 28.37
N LYS A 227 32.99 4.82 28.77
CA LYS A 227 34.43 4.85 29.02
C LYS A 227 35.24 5.07 27.74
N MET A 228 34.87 4.39 26.64
CA MET A 228 35.50 4.60 25.33
C MET A 228 35.29 6.02 24.80
N ARG A 229 34.10 6.60 25.00
CA ARG A 229 33.81 7.99 24.62
C ARG A 229 34.67 8.99 25.40
N GLY A 230 34.83 8.79 26.72
CA GLY A 230 35.71 9.62 27.54
C GLY A 230 37.20 9.53 27.16
N ILE A 231 37.66 8.35 26.72
CA ILE A 231 39.05 8.16 26.24
C ILE A 231 39.26 8.84 24.88
N ALA A 232 38.28 8.81 23.99
CA ALA A 232 38.35 9.49 22.70
C ALA A 232 38.36 11.03 22.86
N GLU A 233 37.49 11.57 23.73
CA GLU A 233 37.39 13.01 24.00
C GLU A 233 38.64 13.56 24.71
N SER A 234 39.25 12.79 25.62
CA SER A 234 40.51 13.19 26.26
C SER A 234 41.72 13.14 25.34
N ARG A 235 41.72 12.23 24.34
CA ARG A 235 42.73 12.22 23.27
C ARG A 235 42.62 13.42 22.34
N GLN A 236 41.39 13.82 21.97
CA GLN A 236 41.18 15.03 21.16
C GLN A 236 41.63 16.29 21.88
N ARG A 237 41.31 16.44 23.17
CA ARG A 237 41.77 17.58 24.00
C ARG A 237 43.29 17.67 24.13
N ARG A 238 44.00 16.53 24.21
CA ARG A 238 45.47 16.52 24.23
C ARG A 238 46.12 16.84 22.87
N SER A 239 45.38 16.71 21.77
CA SER A 239 45.88 17.07 20.43
C SER A 239 45.64 18.54 20.07
N SER A 240 44.70 19.22 20.75
CA SER A 240 44.40 20.64 20.55
C SER A 240 45.25 21.59 21.42
N ASP A 241 45.99 21.05 22.40
CA ASP A 241 46.93 21.79 23.27
C ASP A 241 48.41 21.63 22.83
N ARG A 242 48.65 21.33 21.54
CA ARG A 242 50.00 21.32 20.94
C ARG A 242 50.07 22.23 19.72
#